data_AF-A0A0F3RFQ0-F1
#
_entry.id   AF-A0A0F3RFQ0-F1
#
_cell.length_a   1.000
_cell.length_b   1.000
_cell.length_c   1.000
_cell.angle_alpha   90.00
_cell.angle_beta   90.00
_cell.angle_gamma   90.00
#
_symmetry.space_group_name_H-M   'P 1'
#
loop_
_entity.id
_entity.type
_entity.pdbx_description
1 polymer ?
#
loop_
_entity_poly.entity_id
_entity_poly.type
_entity_poly.pdbx_seq_one_letter_code
_entity_poly.pdbx_strand_id
1 'polypeptide(L)' 'MLEKHYYCFAIKPWSKNVVKSLIKEPQIYLWDWSQIKDIGTRFENLVASHLLKAVYFWNETGLGDFGLYCLRDK' A
#
# COMPACT_ATOMS: atom_id res chain seq x y z
N MET A 1 2.39 -4.20 -23.96
CA MET A 1 2.77 -3.20 -22.93
C MET A 1 1.88 -3.45 -21.69
N LEU A 2 2.07 -4.56 -20.97
CA LEU A 2 1.14 -4.98 -19.90
C LEU A 2 1.81 -5.66 -18.69
N GLU A 3 3.13 -5.58 -18.55
CA GLU A 3 3.87 -6.40 -17.56
C GLU A 3 4.37 -5.60 -16.35
N LYS A 4 4.24 -4.26 -16.33
CA LYS A 4 4.78 -3.42 -15.24
C LYS A 4 3.83 -3.18 -14.07
N HIS A 5 2.53 -3.50 -14.19
CA HIS A 5 1.54 -3.17 -13.16
C HIS A 5 1.47 -4.18 -11.99
N TYR A 6 2.10 -5.35 -12.11
CA TYR A 6 2.06 -6.39 -11.07
C TYR A 6 3.33 -6.47 -10.22
N TYR A 7 4.32 -5.60 -10.47
CA TYR A 7 5.60 -5.70 -9.76
C TYR A 7 5.58 -4.95 -8.42
N CYS A 8 4.92 -3.80 -8.38
CA CYS A 8 4.84 -2.94 -7.22
C CYS A 8 3.44 -2.31 -7.06
N PHE A 9 3.13 -1.91 -5.84
CA PHE A 9 1.94 -1.14 -5.50
C PHE A 9 2.32 0.08 -4.67
N ALA A 10 1.51 1.13 -4.76
CA ALA A 10 1.77 2.40 -4.10
C ALA A 10 0.74 2.62 -2.99
N ILE A 11 1.20 2.84 -1.76
CA ILE A 11 0.34 3.27 -0.65
C ILE A 11 0.46 4.78 -0.50
N LYS A 12 -0.68 5.47 -0.58
CA LYS A 12 -0.75 6.91 -0.39
C LYS A 12 -0.62 7.24 1.10
N PRO A 13 0.04 8.34 1.47
CA PRO A 13 0.05 8.77 2.85
C PRO A 13 -1.35 9.24 3.28
N TRP A 14 -1.67 9.01 4.54
CA TRP A 14 -2.93 9.47 5.12
C TRP A 14 -2.92 10.99 5.29
N SER A 15 -4.02 11.65 4.93
CA SER A 15 -4.26 13.06 5.23
C SER A 15 -5.75 13.30 5.45
N LYS A 16 -6.08 14.17 6.40
CA LYS A 16 -7.45 14.68 6.60
C LYS A 16 -8.02 15.36 5.33
N ASN A 17 -7.17 15.88 4.46
CA ASN A 17 -7.56 16.43 3.17
C ASN A 17 -7.14 15.48 2.05
N VAL A 18 -8.09 14.74 1.48
CA VAL A 18 -7.85 13.77 0.39
C VAL A 18 -7.10 14.39 -0.79
N VAL A 19 -7.37 15.67 -1.09
CA VAL A 19 -6.68 16.46 -2.13
C VAL A 19 -5.20 16.69 -1.81
N LYS A 20 -4.86 16.89 -0.52
CA LYS A 20 -3.45 17.06 -0.08
C LYS A 20 -2.71 15.72 0.02
N SER A 21 -3.42 14.60 0.20
CA SER A 21 -2.82 13.25 0.17
C SER A 21 -2.20 12.92 -1.19
N LEU A 22 -2.72 13.51 -2.27
CA LEU A 22 -2.20 13.34 -3.63
C LEU A 22 -0.89 14.10 -3.88
N ILE A 23 -0.57 15.10 -3.06
CA ILE A 23 0.61 15.97 -3.22
C ILE A 23 1.85 15.32 -2.59
N LYS A 24 1.68 14.43 -1.60
CA LYS A 24 2.79 13.74 -0.94
C LYS A 24 3.18 12.50 -1.73
N GLU A 25 4.49 12.28 -1.87
CA GLU A 25 5.04 11.13 -2.59
C GLU A 25 4.54 9.81 -1.99
N PRO A 26 3.84 8.97 -2.78
CA PRO A 26 3.34 7.69 -2.33
C PRO A 26 4.50 6.73 -2.06
N GLN A 27 4.36 5.90 -1.04
CA GLN A 27 5.38 4.90 -0.72
C GLN A 27 5.16 3.68 -1.61
N ILE A 28 6.21 3.26 -2.31
CA ILE A 28 6.18 2.14 -3.26
C ILE A 28 6.62 0.87 -2.53
N TYR A 29 5.82 -0.18 -2.66
CA TYR A 29 6.03 -1.50 -2.10
C TYR A 29 6.07 -2.54 -3.23
N LEU A 30 6.77 -3.65 -3.02
CA LEU A 30 6.87 -4.76 -3.94
C LEU A 30 5.81 -5.81 -3.62
N TRP A 31 5.19 -6.37 -4.66
CA TRP A 31 4.33 -7.54 -4.49
C TRP A 31 5.13 -8.76 -4.04
N ASP A 32 6.31 -8.96 -4.64
CA ASP A 32 7.28 -9.95 -4.17
C ASP A 32 8.23 -9.32 -3.14
N TRP A 33 7.78 -9.28 -1.89
CA TRP A 33 8.57 -8.80 -0.74
C TRP A 33 9.80 -9.68 -0.47
N SER A 34 9.87 -10.89 -1.02
CA SER A 34 10.99 -11.81 -0.82
C SER A 34 12.32 -11.31 -1.43
N GLN A 35 12.26 -10.45 -2.46
CA GLN A 35 13.46 -9.84 -3.06
C GLN A 35 14.15 -8.79 -2.17
N ILE A 36 13.50 -8.35 -1.10
CA ILE A 36 14.03 -7.28 -0.24
C ILE A 36 15.08 -7.86 0.70
N LYS A 37 16.31 -7.37 0.56
CA LYS A 37 17.46 -7.80 1.38
C LYS A 37 17.39 -7.27 2.81
N ASP A 38 16.86 -6.06 2.98
CA ASP A 38 16.72 -5.44 4.30
C ASP A 38 15.52 -6.02 5.06
N ILE A 39 15.76 -6.53 6.26
CA ILE A 39 14.75 -7.25 7.04
C ILE A 39 13.64 -6.32 7.50
N GLY A 40 13.96 -5.07 7.88
CA GLY A 40 12.97 -4.08 8.31
C GLY A 40 12.00 -3.72 7.18
N THR A 41 12.57 -3.32 6.04
CA THR A 41 11.82 -2.96 4.83
C THR A 41 11.02 -4.15 4.29
N ARG A 42 11.54 -5.37 4.42
CA ARG A 42 10.84 -6.61 4.05
C ARG A 42 9.62 -6.86 4.93
N PHE A 43 9.75 -6.69 6.24
CA PHE A 43 8.64 -6.84 7.18
C PHE A 43 7.55 -5.79 6.91
N GLU A 44 7.92 -4.53 6.70
CA GLU A 44 6.98 -3.48 6.32
C GLU A 44 6.25 -3.80 5.01
N ASN A 45 6.96 -4.29 3.98
CA ASN A 45 6.35 -4.73 2.73
C ASN A 45 5.39 -5.90 2.89
N LEU A 46 5.74 -6.87 3.73
CA LEU A 46 4.89 -8.01 4.02
C LEU A 46 3.59 -7.56 4.68
N VAL A 47 3.68 -6.68 5.68
CA VAL A 47 2.51 -6.12 6.37
C VAL A 47 1.66 -5.29 5.40
N ALA A 48 2.28 -4.40 4.62
CA ALA A 48 1.59 -3.60 3.60
C ALA A 48 0.82 -4.48 2.60
N SER A 49 1.44 -5.57 2.13
CA SER A 49 0.82 -6.50 1.19
C SER A 49 -0.37 -7.25 1.79
N HIS A 50 -0.29 -7.66 3.05
CA HIS A 50 -1.39 -8.34 3.75
C HIS A 50 -2.55 -7.38 4.03
N LEU A 51 -2.26 -6.15 4.45
CA LEU A 51 -3.29 -5.13 4.65
C LEU A 51 -3.99 -4.79 3.35
N LEU A 52 -3.26 -4.70 2.23
CA LEU A 52 -3.86 -4.45 0.92
C LEU A 52 -4.82 -5.56 0.52
N LYS A 53 -4.42 -6.83 0.73
CA LYS A 53 -5.31 -7.99 0.51
C LYS A 53 -6.55 -7.96 1.40
N ALA A 54 -6.40 -7.59 2.67
CA ALA A 54 -7.54 -7.47 3.59
C ALA A 54 -8.51 -6.38 3.16
N VAL A 55 -8.01 -5.21 2.72
CA VAL A 55 -8.83 -4.13 2.17
C VAL A 55 -9.58 -4.58 0.93
N TYR A 56 -8.91 -5.26 -0.01
CA TYR A 56 -9.60 -5.81 -1.18
C TYR A 56 -10.68 -6.81 -0.77
N PHE A 57 -10.36 -7.73 0.14
CA PHE A 57 -11.33 -8.69 0.66
C PHE A 57 -12.54 -8.00 1.29
N TRP A 58 -12.36 -6.96 2.11
CA TRP A 58 -13.48 -6.25 2.74
C TRP A 58 -14.34 -5.47 1.72
N ASN A 59 -13.71 -4.87 0.71
CA ASN A 59 -14.42 -4.17 -0.36
C ASN A 59 -15.21 -5.16 -1.24
N GLU A 60 -14.60 -6.27 -1.63
CA GLU A 60 -15.21 -7.31 -2.46
C GLU A 60 -16.32 -8.07 -1.73
N THR A 61 -16.20 -8.24 -0.42
CA THR A 61 -17.25 -8.85 0.42
C THR A 61 -18.37 -7.88 0.78
N GLY A 62 -18.29 -6.61 0.36
CA GLY A 62 -19.33 -5.62 0.58
C GLY A 62 -19.41 -5.11 2.02
N LEU A 63 -18.34 -5.23 2.81
CA LEU A 63 -18.29 -4.71 4.18
C LEU A 63 -18.19 -3.17 4.22
N GLY A 64 -17.79 -2.53 3.13
CA GLY A 64 -17.68 -1.08 3.03
C GLY A 64 -16.70 -0.62 1.94
N ASP A 65 -16.36 0.67 1.95
CA ASP A 65 -15.28 1.26 1.13
C ASP A 65 -14.07 1.55 2.03
N PHE A 66 -13.09 0.65 1.95
CA PHE A 66 -11.84 0.71 2.70
C PHE A 66 -10.70 1.15 1.78
N GLY A 67 -9.83 1.99 2.31
CA GLY A 67 -8.59 2.40 1.66
C GLY A 67 -7.39 2.18 2.58
N LEU A 68 -6.26 1.77 1.99
CA LEU A 68 -5.00 1.61 2.70
C LEU A 68 -4.16 2.88 2.60
N TYR A 69 -3.73 3.41 3.74
CA TYR A 69 -2.93 4.63 3.82
C TYR A 69 -1.78 4.48 4.80
N CYS A 70 -0.63 5.07 4.47
CA CYS A 70 0.52 5.12 5.36
C CYS A 70 0.41 6.34 6.28
N LEU A 71 0.43 6.14 7.59
CA LEU A 71 0.52 7.24 8.54
C LEU A 71 1.96 7.76 8.55
N ARG A 72 2.16 9.00 8.09
CA ARG A 72 3.42 9.72 8.33
C ARG A 72 3.20 10.64 9.52
N ASP A 73 3.58 10.18 10.70
CA ASP A 73 3.78 11.07 11.85
C ASP A 73 5.09 11.84 11.63
N LYS A 74 5.15 13.08 12.11
CA LYS A 74 6.23 14.02 11.79
C LYS A 74 7.40 13.85 12.76
#